data_AF-A0AAD9G7Q6-F1
#
_entry.id   AF-A0AAD9G7Q6-F1
#
_cell.length_a   1.000
_cell.length_b   1.000
_cell.length_c   1.000
_cell.angle_alpha   90.00
_cell.angle_beta   90.00
_cell.angle_gamma   90.00
#
_symmetry.space_group_name_H-M   'P 1'
#
loop_
_entity.id
_entity.type
_entity.pdbx_description
1 polymer ?
#
loop_
_entity_poly.entity_id
_entity_poly.type
_entity_poly.pdbx_seq_one_letter_code
_entity_poly.pdbx_strand_id
1 'polypeptide(L)'
;MIITRWLRQNAVACSPRSASTCLKEFKQLVSEQCRCRKTYHGWPPEDRIPIARGTIPPLERGIFVMNRTLKDGLRTEPTLVLTCGTKPMLMLNSTEFEAFVERLPWIKEQMNEFYKLI
;
A
#
# COMPACT_ATOMS: atom_id res chain seq x y z
N MET A 1 -6.73 6.74 3.92
CA MET A 1 -7.71 6.71 5.04
C MET A 1 -9.01 5.95 4.68
N ILE A 2 -8.92 4.70 4.19
CA ILE A 2 -10.09 3.83 3.84
C ILE A 2 -10.20 2.66 4.83
N ILE A 3 -9.07 2.15 5.34
CA ILE A 3 -9.04 1.07 6.34
C ILE A 3 -9.85 1.44 7.58
N THR A 4 -9.71 2.68 8.08
CA THR A 4 -10.48 3.20 9.22
C THR A 4 -11.98 3.36 8.93
N ARG A 5 -12.37 3.57 7.67
CA ARG A 5 -13.78 3.71 7.26
C ARG A 5 -14.43 2.34 7.05
N TRP A 6 -13.70 1.37 6.52
CA TRP A 6 -14.14 -0.02 6.37
C TRP A 6 -14.25 -0.73 7.73
N LEU A 7 -13.30 -0.52 8.65
CA LEU A 7 -13.38 -1.05 10.01
C LEU A 7 -14.57 -0.47 10.79
N ARG A 8 -14.92 0.80 10.58
CA ARG A 8 -16.11 1.41 11.23
C ARG A 8 -17.45 0.94 10.65
N GLN A 9 -17.50 0.58 9.37
CA GLN A 9 -18.74 0.10 8.73
C GLN A 9 -19.04 -1.39 8.96
N ASN A 10 -18.02 -2.20 9.25
CA ASN A 10 -18.19 -3.63 9.55
C ASN A 10 -18.34 -3.95 11.05
N ALA A 11 -18.38 -2.93 11.91
CA ALA A 11 -18.64 -3.11 13.34
C ALA A 11 -20.13 -3.28 13.68
N VAL A 12 -21.03 -3.22 12.68
CA VAL A 12 -22.48 -3.33 12.89
C VAL A 12 -23.04 -4.57 12.18
N ALA A 13 -23.58 -5.46 13.00
CA ALA A 13 -24.42 -6.62 12.70
C ALA A 13 -23.75 -7.83 12.02
N CYS A 14 -23.50 -8.83 12.86
CA CYS A 14 -23.08 -10.18 12.51
C CYS A 14 -24.20 -10.90 11.71
N SER A 15 -24.04 -11.00 10.40
CA SER A 15 -24.53 -12.16 9.64
C SER A 15 -23.33 -12.85 9.01
N PRO A 16 -23.32 -14.19 8.89
CA PRO A 16 -22.19 -14.91 8.32
C PRO A 16 -22.15 -14.68 6.82
N ARG A 17 -21.54 -13.56 6.40
CA ARG A 17 -21.19 -13.34 5.00
C ARG A 17 -20.19 -14.42 4.62
N SER A 18 -20.53 -15.21 3.60
CA SER A 18 -19.62 -16.23 3.08
C SER A 18 -18.33 -15.58 2.59
N ALA A 19 -17.20 -16.25 2.79
CA ALA A 19 -15.89 -15.76 2.38
C ALA A 19 -15.84 -15.39 0.88
N SER A 20 -16.63 -16.09 0.05
CA SER A 20 -16.79 -15.79 -1.38
C SER A 20 -17.36 -14.40 -1.64
N THR A 21 -18.32 -13.95 -0.82
CA THR A 21 -18.97 -12.64 -0.95
C THR A 21 -18.01 -11.54 -0.56
N CYS A 22 -17.31 -11.69 0.57
CA CYS A 22 -16.28 -10.76 1.01
C CYS A 22 -15.14 -10.63 -0.02
N LEU A 23 -14.70 -11.75 -0.61
CA LEU A 23 -13.66 -11.75 -1.63
C LEU A 23 -14.13 -11.05 -2.92
N LYS A 24 -15.39 -11.22 -3.31
CA LYS A 24 -15.97 -10.55 -4.49
C LYS A 24 -16.05 -9.04 -4.28
N GLU A 25 -16.53 -8.59 -3.12
CA GLU A 25 -16.58 -7.18 -2.74
C GLU A 25 -15.18 -6.56 -2.70
N PHE A 26 -14.22 -7.26 -2.09
CA PHE A 26 -12.83 -6.82 -2.07
C PHE A 26 -12.25 -6.66 -3.48
N LYS A 27 -12.43 -7.67 -4.36
CA LYS A 27 -11.98 -7.60 -5.75
C LYS A 27 -12.63 -6.43 -6.50
N GLN A 28 -13.91 -6.16 -6.24
CA GLN A 28 -14.63 -5.05 -6.85
C GLN A 28 -14.07 -3.71 -6.38
N LEU A 29 -13.90 -3.51 -5.07
CA LEU A 29 -13.32 -2.29 -4.50
C LEU A 29 -11.90 -2.04 -5.01
N VAL A 30 -11.07 -3.09 -5.06
CA VAL A 30 -9.71 -3.01 -5.62
C VAL A 30 -9.77 -2.65 -7.10
N SER A 31 -10.66 -3.27 -7.89
CA SER A 31 -10.84 -2.96 -9.31
C SER A 31 -11.26 -1.51 -9.54
N GLU A 32 -12.24 -1.01 -8.78
CA GLU A 32 -12.71 0.38 -8.84
C GLU A 32 -11.59 1.37 -8.47
N GLN A 33 -10.77 1.04 -7.47
CA GLN A 33 -9.62 1.84 -7.08
C GLN A 33 -8.46 1.77 -8.09
N CYS A 34 -8.30 0.63 -8.78
CA CYS A 34 -7.32 0.43 -9.85
C CYS A 34 -7.75 1.05 -11.19
N ARG A 35 -9.01 1.49 -11.34
CA ARG A 35 -9.51 2.23 -12.53
C ARG A 35 -9.07 3.69 -12.57
N CYS A 36 -8.24 4.16 -11.64
CA CYS A 36 -7.56 5.44 -11.78
C CYS A 36 -6.84 5.48 -13.13
N ARG A 37 -7.18 6.46 -13.98
CA ARG A 37 -6.41 6.78 -15.19
C ARG A 37 -4.94 6.86 -14.78
N LYS A 38 -4.06 6.18 -15.53
CA LYS A 38 -2.61 6.24 -15.28
C LYS A 38 -2.20 7.71 -15.29
N THR A 39 -2.02 8.31 -14.12
CA THR A 39 -1.65 9.72 -13.96
C THR A 39 -0.17 9.95 -14.26
N TYR A 40 0.57 8.87 -14.50
CA TYR A 40 2.01 8.90 -14.68
C TYR A 40 2.34 8.95 -16.17
N HIS A 41 3.23 9.86 -16.56
CA HIS A 41 3.79 9.97 -17.91
C HIS A 41 4.63 8.75 -18.35
N GLY A 42 4.76 7.76 -17.47
CA GLY A 42 5.45 6.48 -17.65
C GLY A 42 5.44 5.74 -16.31
N TRP A 43 5.55 4.41 -16.30
CA TRP A 43 5.67 3.66 -15.06
C TRP A 43 6.78 2.59 -15.11
N PRO A 44 7.71 2.58 -14.14
CA PRO A 44 7.89 3.62 -13.13
C PRO A 44 8.40 4.94 -13.77
N PRO A 45 8.23 6.11 -13.14
CA PRO A 45 8.67 7.38 -13.71
C PRO A 45 10.17 7.39 -14.00
N GLU A 46 10.60 8.10 -15.05
CA GLU A 46 12.02 8.22 -15.42
C GLU A 46 12.81 9.04 -14.40
N ASP A 47 12.17 10.04 -13.80
CA ASP A 47 12.72 10.93 -12.78
C ASP A 47 12.72 10.32 -11.36
N ARG A 48 12.40 9.03 -11.24
CA ARG A 48 12.43 8.34 -9.94
C ARG A 48 13.84 8.29 -9.37
N ILE A 49 13.94 8.38 -8.06
CA ILE A 49 15.19 8.22 -7.32
C ILE A 49 15.21 6.81 -6.72
N PRO A 50 16.01 5.87 -7.25
CA PRO A 50 16.12 4.53 -6.67
C PRO A 50 16.70 4.62 -5.24
N ILE A 51 16.17 3.82 -4.33
CA ILE A 51 16.74 3.69 -2.98
C ILE A 51 17.68 2.48 -2.97
N ALA A 52 18.87 2.66 -2.38
CA ALA A 52 19.94 1.67 -2.37
C ALA A 52 20.29 1.19 -3.79
N ARG A 53 20.48 -0.13 -4.01
CA ARG A 53 20.70 -0.72 -5.34
C ARG A 53 19.41 -0.85 -6.17
N GLY A 54 18.35 -0.15 -5.77
CA GLY A 54 17.03 -0.19 -6.40
C GLY A 54 16.16 -1.38 -5.97
N THR A 55 16.66 -2.29 -5.15
CA THR A 55 15.91 -3.42 -4.59
C THR A 55 16.15 -3.61 -3.09
N ILE A 56 15.20 -4.26 -2.43
CA ILE A 56 15.28 -4.63 -1.01
C ILE A 56 15.54 -6.15 -0.89
N PRO A 57 16.76 -6.60 -0.57
CA PRO A 57 17.00 -7.99 -0.20
C PRO A 57 16.35 -8.32 1.15
N PRO A 58 15.87 -9.56 1.37
CA PRO A 58 15.78 -10.69 0.44
C PRO A 58 14.52 -10.66 -0.44
N LEU A 59 13.71 -9.61 -0.38
CA LEU A 59 12.42 -9.55 -1.06
C LEU A 59 12.55 -9.41 -2.58
N GLU A 60 13.71 -8.96 -3.06
CA GLU A 60 13.97 -8.65 -4.48
C GLU A 60 12.90 -7.72 -5.07
N ARG A 61 12.35 -6.85 -4.22
CA ARG A 61 11.32 -5.88 -4.58
C ARG A 61 11.97 -4.55 -4.89
N GLY A 62 11.48 -3.91 -5.95
CA GLY A 62 11.96 -2.59 -6.33
C GLY A 62 11.59 -1.56 -5.29
N ILE A 63 12.48 -0.61 -5.01
CA ILE A 63 12.22 0.51 -4.10
C ILE A 63 12.78 1.81 -4.68
N PHE A 64 11.95 2.84 -4.70
CA PHE A 64 12.34 4.16 -5.18
C PHE A 64 11.42 5.24 -4.58
N VAL A 65 11.88 6.48 -4.65
CA VAL A 65 11.06 7.67 -4.38
C VAL A 65 10.69 8.30 -5.71
N MET A 66 9.46 8.79 -5.81
CA MET A 66 9.01 9.61 -6.93
C MET A 66 8.13 10.74 -6.43
N ASN A 67 7.95 11.78 -7.25
CA ASN A 67 6.96 12.82 -6.99
C ASN A 67 5.60 12.37 -7.55
N ARG A 68 4.66 12.02 -6.66
CA ARG A 68 3.31 11.62 -7.05
C ARG A 68 2.42 12.84 -7.22
N THR A 69 1.81 12.99 -8.39
CA THR A 69 0.77 14.00 -8.62
C THR A 69 -0.49 13.69 -7.81
N LEU A 70 -0.99 14.69 -7.10
CA LEU A 70 -2.22 14.61 -6.31
C LEU A 70 -3.47 14.68 -7.20
N LYS A 71 -4.65 14.50 -6.60
CA LYS A 71 -5.95 14.49 -7.30
C LYS A 71 -6.23 15.78 -8.08
N ASP A 72 -5.64 16.89 -7.65
CA ASP A 72 -5.80 18.20 -8.29
C ASP A 72 -4.94 18.36 -9.55
N GLY A 73 -4.00 17.46 -9.82
CA GLY A 73 -3.12 17.52 -10.99
C GLY A 73 -2.04 18.60 -10.92
N LEU A 74 -2.08 19.48 -9.93
CA LEU A 74 -1.20 20.65 -9.82
C LEU A 74 -0.10 20.43 -8.79
N ARG A 75 -0.43 19.76 -7.68
CA ARG A 75 0.52 19.51 -6.60
C ARG A 75 1.09 18.12 -6.72
N THR A 76 2.34 18.00 -6.31
CA THR A 76 3.05 16.73 -6.20
C THR A 76 3.50 16.52 -4.76
N GLU A 77 3.63 15.26 -4.36
CA GLU A 77 4.19 14.91 -3.06
C GLU A 77 5.27 13.82 -3.21
N PRO A 78 6.38 13.90 -2.47
CA PRO A 78 7.34 12.81 -2.39
C PRO A 78 6.67 11.54 -1.86
N THR A 79 6.77 10.46 -2.62
CA THR A 79 6.14 9.18 -2.30
C THR A 79 7.17 8.07 -2.42
N LEU A 80 7.35 7.33 -1.33
CA LEU A 80 8.10 6.08 -1.31
C LEU A 80 7.25 5.00 -1.99
N VAL A 81 7.86 4.27 -2.93
CA VAL A 81 7.19 3.19 -3.66
C VAL A 81 7.97 1.89 -3.51
N LEU A 82 7.27 0.84 -3.09
CA LEU A 82 7.74 -0.53 -3.18
C LEU A 82 6.99 -1.24 -4.31
N THR A 83 7.72 -1.90 -5.21
CA THR A 83 7.15 -2.56 -6.38
C THR A 83 7.32 -4.08 -6.37
N CYS A 84 6.36 -4.76 -6.99
CA CYS A 84 6.49 -6.14 -7.43
C CYS A 84 6.59 -6.16 -8.96
N GLY A 85 7.82 -6.31 -9.48
CA GLY A 85 8.10 -6.11 -10.91
C GLY A 85 7.71 -4.69 -11.34
N THR A 86 6.82 -4.60 -12.33
CA THR A 86 6.35 -3.33 -12.90
C THR A 86 5.10 -2.78 -12.21
N LYS A 87 4.64 -3.34 -11.09
CA LYS A 87 3.42 -2.88 -10.40
C LYS A 87 3.75 -2.27 -9.03
N PRO A 88 3.18 -1.11 -8.66
CA PRO A 88 3.27 -0.61 -7.29
C PRO A 88 2.53 -1.57 -6.36
N MET A 89 3.19 -1.98 -5.28
CA MET A 89 2.60 -2.76 -4.22
C MET A 89 2.21 -1.88 -3.04
N LEU A 90 3.12 -0.99 -2.64
CA LEU A 90 2.93 -0.07 -1.53
C LEU A 90 3.45 1.31 -1.92
N MET A 91 2.67 2.32 -1.59
CA MET A 91 3.00 3.72 -1.83
C MET A 91 2.71 4.49 -0.55
N LEU A 92 3.72 5.17 -0.01
CA LEU A 92 3.61 5.92 1.24
C LEU A 92 4.12 7.33 1.00
N ASN A 93 3.32 8.34 1.31
CA ASN A 93 3.86 9.70 1.46
C ASN A 93 4.65 9.82 2.78
N SER A 94 5.26 10.99 3.04
CA SER A 94 6.10 11.18 4.23
C SER A 94 5.38 10.83 5.53
N THR A 95 4.18 11.38 5.74
CA THR A 95 3.40 11.16 6.96
C THR A 95 2.98 9.69 7.13
N GLU A 96 2.57 9.03 6.04
CA GLU A 96 2.22 7.61 6.06
C GLU A 96 3.45 6.73 6.36
N PHE A 97 4.62 7.11 5.84
CA PHE A 97 5.87 6.41 6.11
C PHE A 97 6.31 6.56 7.57
N GLU A 98 6.29 7.77 8.12
CA GLU A 98 6.59 8.03 9.53
C GLU A 98 5.69 7.20 10.45
N ALA A 99 4.37 7.25 10.22
CA ALA A 99 3.40 6.47 10.98
C ALA A 99 3.53 4.95 10.80
N PHE A 100 4.12 4.49 9.69
CA PHE A 100 4.46 3.09 9.49
C PHE A 100 5.70 2.70 10.32
N VAL A 101 6.75 3.54 10.28
CA VAL A 101 7.99 3.32 11.05
C VAL A 101 7.70 3.26 12.55
N GLU A 102 6.85 4.15 13.07
CA GLU A 102 6.43 4.16 14.47
C GLU A 102 5.75 2.84 14.89
N ARG A 103 5.05 2.17 13.97
CA ARG A 103 4.35 0.90 14.24
C ARG A 103 5.23 -0.33 14.04
N LEU A 104 6.40 -0.22 13.42
CA LEU A 104 7.29 -1.36 13.15
C LEU A 104 7.66 -2.18 14.39
N PRO A 105 7.95 -1.59 15.57
CA PRO A 105 8.26 -2.37 16.78
C PRO A 105 7.10 -3.29 17.17
N TRP A 106 5.89 -2.75 17.24
CA TRP A 106 4.69 -3.53 17.55
C TRP A 106 4.43 -4.64 16.52
N ILE A 107 4.58 -4.35 15.21
CA ILE A 107 4.44 -5.38 14.15
C ILE A 107 5.44 -6.52 14.37
N LYS A 108 6.69 -6.21 14.72
CA LYS A 108 7.72 -7.23 15.00
C LYS A 108 7.36 -8.08 16.22
N GLU A 109 6.85 -7.47 17.29
CA GLU A 109 6.36 -8.20 18.46
C GLU A 109 5.24 -9.16 18.09
N GLN A 110 4.23 -8.70 17.33
CA GLN A 110 3.14 -9.56 16.88
C GLN A 110 3.62 -10.74 16.02
N MET A 111 4.62 -10.52 15.14
CA MET A 111 5.21 -11.59 14.35
C MET A 111 5.95 -12.63 15.21
N ASN A 112 6.68 -12.17 16.23
CA ASN A 112 7.39 -13.05 17.15
C ASN A 112 6.43 -13.90 18.00
N GLU A 113 5.35 -13.29 18.51
CA GLU A 113 4.33 -14.02 19.25
C GLU A 113 3.63 -15.07 18.37
N PHE A 114 3.33 -14.72 17.12
CA PHE A 114 2.74 -15.68 16.18
C PHE A 114 3.68 -16.86 15.88
N TYR A 115 4.98 -16.61 15.78
CA TYR A 115 5.98 -17.67 15.55
C TYR A 115 6.03 -18.71 16.67
N LYS A 116 5.67 -18.35 17.92
CA LYS A 116 5.60 -19.31 19.03
C LYS A 116 4.43 -20.28 18.93
N LEU A 117 3.46 -20.00 18.04
CA LEU A 117 2.27 -20.83 17.82
C LEU A 117 2.46 -21.88 16.72
N ILE A 118 3.57 -21.82 15.99
CA ILE A 118 3.98 -22.76 14.93
C ILE A 118 5.03 -23.70 15.52
#